data_AF-A0A0G0X5U5-F1
#
_entry.id   AF-A0A0G0X5U5-F1
#
_cell.length_a   1.000
_cell.length_b   1.000
_cell.length_c   1.000
_cell.angle_alpha   90.00
_cell.angle_beta   90.00
_cell.angle_gamma   90.00
#
_symmetry.space_group_name_H-M   'P 1'
#
loop_
_entity.id
_entity.type
_entity.pdbx_description
1 polymer ?
#
loop_
_entity_poly.entity_id
_entity_poly.type
_entity_poly.pdbx_seq_one_letter_code
_entity_poly.pdbx_strand_id
1 'polypeptide(L)'
;MVKPSETSIKIASNTIYQIVGKVVSMTITIIATVLVVRMYGREFYGEFNLMQTFPALFFIIVDFGFNAIATRELSGNWEKVEKYLGNILLLRVGLALLVMTLSGIALIFFPYAAGLKFGIYLSLFLILTQALYATTNVVFQVKLRYDLSTIGYVTGSIIIFLSVLLLTYFRAPVMWVNFSYVVGGLVTFVINVFYIKRLGVRVKFAYDKDLVRFLFIQSLPLGLMFIFSQVNFKVDSIFISILNLPARYGLNNTESVGVYGLPYKVFEVSLVVPTFFMNAAYPVLVRHMNESRERLKETFFKVITALSVGGIIFGLIGIVIAPLIIRLLGGEPFSQSVPVLGYYLAFRSDNSYIACLFCP
;
A
#
# COMPACT_ATOMS: atom_id res chain seq x y z
N MET A 1 -39.77 1.37 -8.68
CA MET A 1 -38.48 1.51 -7.96
C MET A 1 -38.20 0.22 -7.21
N VAL A 2 -37.28 -0.60 -7.69
CA VAL A 2 -36.91 -1.86 -7.01
C VAL A 2 -36.10 -1.50 -5.78
N LYS A 3 -36.57 -1.84 -4.57
CA LYS A 3 -35.78 -1.65 -3.34
C LYS A 3 -34.47 -2.44 -3.48
N PRO A 4 -33.30 -1.83 -3.21
CA PRO A 4 -32.03 -2.56 -3.25
C PRO A 4 -32.08 -3.73 -2.26
N SER A 5 -31.52 -4.88 -2.64
CA SER A 5 -31.44 -6.04 -1.75
C SER A 5 -30.56 -5.72 -0.53
N GLU A 6 -30.80 -6.39 0.60
CA GLU A 6 -30.01 -6.21 1.83
C GLU A 6 -28.51 -6.41 1.58
N THR A 7 -28.15 -7.34 0.69
CA THR A 7 -26.79 -7.58 0.21
C THR A 7 -26.21 -6.36 -0.52
N SER A 8 -26.96 -5.72 -1.41
CA SER A 8 -26.51 -4.51 -2.12
C SER A 8 -26.26 -3.33 -1.16
N ILE A 9 -27.13 -3.16 -0.16
CA ILE A 9 -26.96 -2.13 0.88
C ILE A 9 -25.70 -2.41 1.70
N LYS A 10 -25.47 -3.68 2.09
CA LYS A 10 -24.28 -4.08 2.84
C LYS A 10 -23.00 -3.87 2.03
N ILE A 11 -23.00 -4.19 0.74
CA ILE A 11 -21.85 -3.95 -0.16
C ILE A 11 -21.57 -2.45 -0.26
N ALA A 12 -22.59 -1.63 -0.53
CA ALA A 12 -22.43 -0.18 -0.64
C ALA A 12 -21.86 0.45 0.64
N SER A 13 -22.38 0.05 1.80
CA SER A 13 -21.89 0.53 3.10
C SER A 13 -20.43 0.13 3.34
N ASN A 14 -20.05 -1.12 3.03
CA ASN A 14 -18.66 -1.58 3.15
C ASN A 14 -17.71 -0.84 2.20
N THR A 15 -18.14 -0.56 0.98
CA THR A 15 -17.37 0.27 0.05
C THR A 15 -17.14 1.65 0.65
N ILE A 16 -18.18 2.32 1.16
CA ILE A 16 -18.07 3.63 1.80
C ILE A 16 -17.06 3.61 2.96
N TYR A 17 -17.11 2.61 3.84
CA TYR A 17 -16.13 2.50 4.93
C TYR A 17 -14.70 2.36 4.42
N GLN A 18 -14.47 1.56 3.39
CA GLN A 18 -13.15 1.46 2.76
C GLN A 18 -12.70 2.79 2.15
N ILE A 19 -13.61 3.52 1.49
CA ILE A 19 -13.31 4.84 0.92
C ILE A 19 -12.88 5.80 2.03
N VAL A 20 -13.72 5.95 3.05
CA VAL A 20 -13.47 6.87 4.16
C VAL A 20 -12.18 6.50 4.88
N GLY A 21 -11.97 5.21 5.19
CA GLY A 21 -10.74 4.72 5.81
C GLY A 21 -9.50 5.03 4.98
N LYS A 22 -9.58 4.81 3.67
CA LYS A 22 -8.48 5.09 2.74
C LYS A 22 -8.17 6.58 2.67
N VAL A 23 -9.19 7.43 2.55
CA VAL A 23 -9.02 8.90 2.53
C VAL A 23 -8.38 9.38 3.84
N VAL A 24 -8.93 8.98 5.00
CA VAL A 24 -8.40 9.40 6.32
C VAL A 24 -6.95 8.97 6.50
N SER A 25 -6.63 7.71 6.24
CA SER A 25 -5.25 7.20 6.36
C SER A 25 -4.26 7.87 5.39
N MET A 26 -4.70 8.20 4.18
CA MET A 26 -3.88 8.91 3.19
C MET A 26 -3.65 10.36 3.57
N THR A 27 -4.67 11.06 4.07
CA THR A 27 -4.52 12.41 4.62
C THR A 27 -3.52 12.40 5.76
N ILE A 28 -3.64 11.47 6.71
CA ILE A 28 -2.66 11.29 7.80
C ILE A 28 -1.25 11.05 7.23
N THR A 29 -1.12 10.17 6.24
CA THR A 29 0.17 9.86 5.60
C THR A 29 0.79 11.08 4.93
N ILE A 30 -0.01 11.90 4.24
CA ILE A 30 0.45 13.16 3.63
C ILE A 30 0.91 14.12 4.71
N ILE A 31 0.11 14.34 5.76
CA ILE A 31 0.47 15.28 6.83
C ILE A 31 1.76 14.82 7.52
N ALA A 32 1.89 13.53 7.84
CA ALA A 32 3.12 12.97 8.39
C ALA A 32 4.31 13.18 7.44
N THR A 33 4.11 13.00 6.14
CA THR A 33 5.13 13.26 5.12
C THR A 33 5.56 14.72 5.14
N VAL A 34 4.61 15.68 5.17
CA VAL A 34 4.91 17.12 5.24
C VAL A 34 5.70 17.47 6.49
N LEU A 35 5.33 16.91 7.65
CA LEU A 35 6.05 17.12 8.91
C LEU A 35 7.50 16.65 8.79
N VAL A 36 7.73 15.43 8.30
CA VAL A 36 9.09 14.89 8.13
C VAL A 36 9.88 15.73 7.15
N VAL A 37 9.31 16.04 5.98
CA VAL A 37 9.97 16.82 4.93
C VAL A 37 10.40 18.20 5.43
N ARG A 38 9.50 18.93 6.10
CA ARG A 38 9.78 20.29 6.55
C ARG A 38 10.74 20.37 7.73
N MET A 39 10.76 19.34 8.59
CA MET A 39 11.54 19.36 9.82
C MET A 39 12.93 18.73 9.65
N TYR A 40 13.06 17.76 8.74
CA TYR A 40 14.30 17.01 8.53
C TYR A 40 14.99 17.36 7.19
N GLY A 41 14.30 18.02 6.27
CA GLY A 41 14.87 18.38 4.97
C GLY A 41 15.01 17.20 4.00
N ARG A 42 15.66 17.45 2.86
CA ARG A 42 15.72 16.51 1.72
C ARG A 42 16.45 15.22 2.03
N GLU A 43 17.62 15.33 2.66
CA GLU A 43 18.51 14.20 2.91
C GLU A 43 17.87 13.17 3.82
N PHE A 44 17.48 13.59 5.03
CA PHE A 44 16.83 12.72 6.01
C PHE A 44 15.43 12.28 5.59
N TYR A 45 14.71 13.07 4.77
CA TYR A 45 13.49 12.58 4.12
C TYR A 45 13.79 11.47 3.10
N GLY A 46 14.89 11.58 2.36
CA GLY A 46 15.39 10.52 1.49
C GLY A 46 15.73 9.24 2.26
N GLU A 47 16.41 9.37 3.41
CA GLU A 47 16.64 8.27 4.34
C GLU A 47 15.32 7.65 4.82
N PHE A 48 14.37 8.47 5.28
CA PHE A 48 13.04 8.03 5.69
C PHE A 48 12.32 7.28 4.57
N ASN A 49 12.39 7.78 3.32
CA ASN A 49 11.78 7.13 2.18
C ASN A 49 12.46 5.79 1.86
N LEU A 50 13.79 5.68 1.98
CA LEU A 50 14.50 4.40 1.82
C LEU A 50 14.12 3.40 2.91
N MET A 51 14.00 3.85 4.15
CA MET A 51 13.52 3.05 5.28
C MET A 51 12.13 2.44 4.99
N GLN A 52 11.23 3.17 4.31
CA GLN A 52 9.94 2.63 3.89
C GLN A 52 10.00 1.78 2.62
N THR A 53 10.78 2.21 1.63
CA THR A 53 10.77 1.61 0.29
C THR A 53 11.49 0.27 0.26
N PHE A 54 12.57 0.12 1.03
CA PHE A 54 13.31 -1.14 1.11
C PHE A 54 12.43 -2.32 1.58
N PRO A 55 11.75 -2.28 2.74
CA PRO A 55 10.80 -3.33 3.12
C PRO A 55 9.57 -3.39 2.19
N ALA A 56 9.15 -2.27 1.60
CA ALA A 56 8.02 -2.24 0.68
C ALA A 56 8.23 -3.09 -0.59
N LEU A 57 9.48 -3.26 -1.04
CA LEU A 57 9.81 -4.12 -2.17
C LEU A 57 9.55 -5.61 -1.86
N PHE A 58 9.71 -6.00 -0.59
CA PHE A 58 9.69 -7.41 -0.20
C PHE A 58 8.40 -7.87 0.47
N PHE A 59 7.59 -6.99 1.08
CA PHE A 59 6.39 -7.43 1.82
C PHE A 59 5.38 -8.16 0.93
N ILE A 60 5.36 -7.87 -0.37
CA ILE A 60 4.42 -8.49 -1.31
C ILE A 60 4.65 -10.01 -1.45
N ILE A 61 5.88 -10.46 -1.21
CA ILE A 61 6.24 -11.89 -1.17
C ILE A 61 5.52 -12.57 -0.01
N VAL A 62 5.26 -11.85 1.08
CA VAL A 62 4.55 -12.37 2.24
C VAL A 62 3.03 -12.34 2.04
N ASP A 63 2.50 -11.39 1.27
CA ASP A 63 1.07 -11.38 0.94
C ASP A 63 0.72 -12.49 -0.07
N PHE A 64 1.60 -12.71 -1.07
CA PHE A 64 1.63 -13.78 -2.09
C PHE A 64 0.29 -14.16 -2.77
N GLY A 65 -0.77 -13.36 -2.60
CA GLY A 65 -2.12 -13.69 -3.08
C GLY A 65 -2.95 -14.57 -2.14
N PHE A 66 -2.48 -14.88 -0.92
CA PHE A 66 -3.19 -15.76 0.00
C PHE A 66 -4.59 -15.26 0.36
N ASN A 67 -4.81 -13.94 0.41
CA ASN A 67 -6.11 -13.35 0.73
C ASN A 67 -7.18 -13.70 -0.33
N ALA A 68 -6.80 -13.73 -1.61
CA ALA A 68 -7.74 -14.02 -2.70
C ALA A 68 -8.24 -15.47 -2.62
N ILE A 69 -7.31 -16.41 -2.45
CA ILE A 69 -7.65 -17.83 -2.30
C ILE A 69 -8.44 -18.07 -1.02
N ALA A 70 -7.98 -17.52 0.11
CA ALA A 70 -8.68 -17.69 1.39
C ALA A 70 -10.10 -17.10 1.35
N THR A 71 -10.29 -15.94 0.75
CA THR A 71 -11.62 -15.31 0.61
C THR A 71 -12.54 -16.19 -0.24
N ARG A 72 -12.05 -16.74 -1.34
CA ARG A 72 -12.83 -17.65 -2.21
C ARG A 72 -13.29 -18.89 -1.46
N GLU A 73 -12.38 -19.57 -0.75
CA GLU A 73 -12.69 -20.81 -0.03
C GLU A 73 -13.60 -20.56 1.19
N LEU A 74 -13.40 -19.46 1.92
CA LEU A 74 -14.15 -19.16 3.14
C LEU A 74 -15.51 -18.53 2.89
N SER A 75 -15.74 -17.92 1.71
CA SER A 75 -17.06 -17.35 1.35
C SER A 75 -18.15 -18.43 1.25
N GLY A 76 -17.79 -19.67 0.90
CA GLY A 76 -18.70 -20.81 0.85
C GLY A 76 -18.65 -21.73 2.08
N ASN A 77 -17.60 -21.66 2.90
CA ASN A 77 -17.42 -22.55 4.05
C ASN A 77 -16.76 -21.85 5.24
N TRP A 78 -17.59 -21.14 6.02
CA TRP A 78 -17.11 -20.35 7.16
C TRP A 78 -16.57 -21.19 8.32
N GLU A 79 -16.97 -22.46 8.43
CA GLU A 79 -16.54 -23.33 9.53
C GLU A 79 -15.03 -23.55 9.55
N LYS A 80 -14.38 -23.45 8.38
CA LYS A 80 -12.93 -23.64 8.23
C LYS A 80 -12.12 -22.38 8.57
N VAL A 81 -12.75 -21.25 8.92
CA VAL A 81 -12.09 -19.95 9.10
C VAL A 81 -10.91 -20.01 10.09
N GLU A 82 -11.09 -20.64 11.25
CA GLU A 82 -10.05 -20.70 12.29
C GLU A 82 -8.81 -21.46 11.79
N LYS A 83 -9.03 -22.56 11.05
CA LYS A 83 -7.98 -23.38 10.45
C LYS A 83 -7.23 -22.60 9.36
N TYR A 84 -7.95 -21.92 8.47
CA TYR A 84 -7.34 -21.12 7.40
C TYR A 84 -6.52 -19.96 7.98
N LEU A 85 -7.07 -19.21 8.94
CA LEU A 85 -6.36 -18.09 9.56
C LEU A 85 -5.08 -18.54 10.28
N GLY A 86 -5.14 -19.63 11.05
CA GLY A 86 -3.96 -20.15 11.72
C GLY A 86 -2.85 -20.55 10.75
N ASN A 87 -3.20 -21.27 9.67
CA ASN A 87 -2.22 -21.69 8.65
C ASN A 87 -1.66 -20.52 7.85
N ILE A 88 -2.51 -19.58 7.43
CA ILE A 88 -2.08 -18.36 6.71
C ILE A 88 -1.18 -17.52 7.62
N LEU A 89 -1.53 -17.35 8.89
CA LEU A 89 -0.72 -16.60 9.85
C LEU A 89 0.66 -17.25 10.02
N LEU A 90 0.73 -18.57 10.24
CA LEU A 90 1.99 -19.29 10.37
C LEU A 90 2.85 -19.18 9.11
N LEU A 91 2.24 -19.38 7.94
CA LEU A 91 2.92 -19.27 6.65
C LEU A 91 3.47 -17.85 6.45
N ARG A 92 2.66 -16.83 6.70
CA ARG A 92 3.04 -15.43 6.56
C ARG A 92 4.11 -14.99 7.54
N VAL A 93 4.03 -15.39 8.81
CA VAL A 93 5.07 -15.08 9.79
C VAL A 93 6.37 -15.79 9.42
N GLY A 94 6.32 -17.06 9.00
CA GLY A 94 7.49 -17.77 8.52
C GLY A 94 8.14 -17.11 7.30
N LEU A 95 7.34 -16.73 6.31
CA LEU A 95 7.80 -15.99 5.13
C LEU A 95 8.33 -14.60 5.50
N ALA A 96 7.67 -13.87 6.40
CA ALA A 96 8.14 -12.57 6.88
C ALA A 96 9.51 -12.68 7.54
N LEU A 97 9.71 -13.64 8.44
CA LEU A 97 11.00 -13.85 9.10
C LEU A 97 12.10 -14.24 8.09
N LEU A 98 11.79 -15.12 7.14
CA LEU A 98 12.73 -15.49 6.07
C LEU A 98 13.12 -14.27 5.24
N VAL A 99 12.13 -13.53 4.75
CA VAL A 99 12.35 -12.35 3.91
C VAL A 99 13.10 -11.26 4.69
N MET A 100 12.71 -10.97 5.93
CA MET A 100 13.41 -10.02 6.80
C MET A 100 14.88 -10.42 6.99
N THR A 101 15.17 -11.71 7.19
CA THR A 101 16.54 -12.21 7.33
C THR A 101 17.34 -12.01 6.05
N LEU A 102 16.79 -12.44 4.91
CA LEU A 102 17.44 -12.31 3.60
C LEU A 102 17.66 -10.84 3.21
N SER A 103 16.66 -9.99 3.40
CA SER A 103 16.76 -8.55 3.17
C SER A 103 17.78 -7.88 4.11
N GLY A 104 17.85 -8.33 5.36
CA GLY A 104 18.83 -7.84 6.33
C GLY A 104 20.27 -8.23 5.99
N ILE A 105 20.49 -9.44 5.45
CA ILE A 105 21.78 -9.87 4.90
C ILE A 105 22.11 -9.06 3.64
N ALA A 106 21.15 -8.91 2.72
CA ALA A 106 21.34 -8.13 1.50
C ALA A 106 21.76 -6.69 1.80
N LEU A 107 21.19 -6.07 2.83
CA LEU A 107 21.49 -4.70 3.26
C LEU A 107 22.96 -4.48 3.65
N ILE A 108 23.69 -5.53 4.06
CA ILE A 108 25.12 -5.45 4.41
C ILE A 108 25.92 -4.94 3.21
N PHE A 109 25.57 -5.40 2.00
CA PHE A 109 26.25 -5.07 0.75
C PHE A 109 25.93 -3.68 0.21
N PHE A 110 24.95 -2.98 0.78
CA PHE A 110 24.62 -1.61 0.34
C PHE A 110 25.57 -0.58 0.97
N PRO A 111 26.02 0.43 0.20
CA PRO A 111 26.94 1.47 0.68
C PRO A 111 26.21 2.56 1.47
N TYR A 112 25.39 2.17 2.46
CA TYR A 112 24.62 3.09 3.30
C TYR A 112 25.32 3.39 4.62
N ALA A 113 25.10 4.61 5.13
CA ALA A 113 25.55 5.00 6.46
C ALA A 113 24.93 4.11 7.56
N ALA A 114 25.65 3.94 8.68
CA ALA A 114 25.22 3.05 9.77
C ALA A 114 23.84 3.42 10.34
N GLY A 115 23.54 4.72 10.48
CA GLY A 115 22.22 5.20 10.93
C GLY A 115 21.09 4.79 10.00
N LEU A 116 21.28 4.93 8.68
CA LEU A 116 20.32 4.50 7.68
C LEU A 116 20.14 2.97 7.68
N LYS A 117 21.24 2.20 7.75
CA LYS A 117 21.15 0.73 7.86
C LYS A 117 20.34 0.31 9.08
N PHE A 118 20.61 0.92 10.24
CA PHE A 118 19.86 0.64 11.47
C PHE A 118 18.38 1.00 11.34
N GLY A 119 18.05 2.15 10.75
CA GLY A 119 16.67 2.53 10.45
C GLY A 119 15.98 1.54 9.51
N ILE A 120 16.66 1.05 8.47
CA ILE A 120 16.11 0.02 7.57
C ILE A 120 15.90 -1.30 8.33
N TYR A 121 16.83 -1.74 9.19
CA TYR A 121 16.64 -2.93 10.02
C TYR A 121 15.40 -2.83 10.91
N LEU A 122 15.16 -1.67 11.54
CA LEU A 122 13.92 -1.42 12.27
C LEU A 122 12.69 -1.44 11.37
N SER A 123 12.81 -0.93 10.15
CA SER A 123 11.72 -0.86 9.18
C SER A 123 11.36 -2.22 8.57
N LEU A 124 12.26 -3.21 8.61
CA LEU A 124 11.96 -4.58 8.17
C LEU A 124 10.79 -5.19 8.96
N PHE A 125 10.56 -4.76 10.21
CA PHE A 125 9.38 -5.17 10.98
C PHE A 125 8.06 -4.72 10.34
N LEU A 126 8.06 -3.74 9.42
CA LEU A 126 6.87 -3.40 8.64
C LEU A 126 6.36 -4.60 7.85
N ILE A 127 7.25 -5.44 7.32
CA ILE A 127 6.87 -6.68 6.61
C ILE A 127 6.02 -7.56 7.52
N LEU A 128 6.44 -7.76 8.77
CA LEU A 128 5.69 -8.52 9.77
C LEU A 128 4.34 -7.86 10.07
N THR A 129 4.30 -6.56 10.35
CA THR A 129 3.03 -5.88 10.66
C THR A 129 2.02 -5.93 9.52
N GLN A 130 2.48 -5.84 8.27
CA GLN A 130 1.63 -5.99 7.08
C GLN A 130 1.10 -7.41 6.95
N ALA A 131 1.95 -8.41 7.19
CA ALA A 131 1.57 -9.82 7.19
C ALA A 131 0.47 -10.13 8.22
N LEU A 132 0.60 -9.54 9.41
CA LEU A 132 -0.38 -9.63 10.50
C LEU A 132 -1.71 -8.96 10.13
N TYR A 133 -1.65 -7.71 9.63
CA TYR A 133 -2.82 -6.97 9.17
C TYR A 133 -3.58 -7.72 8.08
N ALA A 134 -2.88 -8.11 7.01
CA ALA A 134 -3.47 -8.82 5.87
C ALA A 134 -4.19 -10.10 6.30
N THR A 135 -3.65 -10.83 7.27
CA THR A 135 -4.27 -12.06 7.77
C THR A 135 -5.58 -11.80 8.49
N THR A 136 -5.61 -10.77 9.35
CA THR A 136 -6.87 -10.36 10.00
C THR A 136 -7.88 -9.82 8.99
N ASN A 137 -7.43 -9.17 7.92
CA ASN A 137 -8.29 -8.54 6.93
C ASN A 137 -9.13 -9.56 6.13
N VAL A 138 -8.65 -10.80 5.96
CA VAL A 138 -9.43 -11.89 5.34
C VAL A 138 -10.78 -12.10 6.06
N VAL A 139 -10.79 -12.05 7.39
CA VAL A 139 -12.01 -12.24 8.20
C VAL A 139 -13.04 -11.15 7.89
N PHE A 140 -12.58 -9.90 7.90
CA PHE A 140 -13.43 -8.74 7.63
C PHE A 140 -13.91 -8.72 6.18
N GLN A 141 -13.07 -9.13 5.23
CA GLN A 141 -13.42 -9.26 3.83
C GLN A 141 -14.54 -10.29 3.62
N VAL A 142 -14.37 -11.51 4.13
CA VAL A 142 -15.37 -12.59 3.95
C VAL A 142 -16.70 -12.27 4.65
N LYS A 143 -16.66 -11.62 5.82
CA LYS A 143 -17.89 -11.22 6.54
C LYS A 143 -18.53 -9.92 6.06
N LEU A 144 -17.90 -9.23 5.12
CA LEU A 144 -18.27 -7.87 4.70
C LEU A 144 -18.42 -6.95 5.94
N ARG A 145 -17.36 -6.93 6.77
CA ARG A 145 -17.22 -6.10 7.98
C ARG A 145 -15.98 -5.20 7.88
N TYR A 146 -15.84 -4.53 6.74
CA TYR A 146 -14.78 -3.53 6.52
C TYR A 146 -14.92 -2.31 7.42
N ASP A 147 -16.09 -2.09 8.03
CA ASP A 147 -16.28 -1.14 9.14
C ASP A 147 -15.26 -1.39 10.26
N LEU A 148 -15.12 -2.65 10.69
CA LEU A 148 -14.21 -3.02 11.78
C LEU A 148 -12.74 -2.95 11.38
N SER A 149 -12.42 -3.42 10.16
CA SER A 149 -11.05 -3.30 9.61
C SER A 149 -10.61 -1.84 9.49
N THR A 150 -11.52 -0.97 9.05
CA THR A 150 -11.29 0.47 8.91
C THR A 150 -11.02 1.11 10.26
N ILE A 151 -11.75 0.76 11.31
CA ILE A 151 -11.51 1.28 12.67
C ILE A 151 -10.08 0.93 13.13
N GLY A 152 -9.65 -0.31 12.95
CA GLY A 152 -8.29 -0.73 13.30
C GLY A 152 -7.23 0.06 12.53
N TYR A 153 -7.39 0.17 11.21
CA TYR A 153 -6.44 0.85 10.33
C TYR A 153 -6.35 2.37 10.58
N VAL A 154 -7.50 3.03 10.80
CA VAL A 154 -7.56 4.45 11.14
C VAL A 154 -6.95 4.71 12.52
N THR A 155 -7.20 3.84 13.50
CA THR A 155 -6.59 3.98 14.84
C THR A 155 -5.07 3.84 14.77
N GLY A 156 -4.55 2.85 14.04
CA GLY A 156 -3.11 2.73 13.80
C GLY A 156 -2.53 3.95 13.10
N SER A 157 -3.24 4.50 12.10
CA SER A 157 -2.84 5.73 11.42
C SER A 157 -2.79 6.93 12.37
N ILE A 158 -3.75 7.08 13.28
CA ILE A 158 -3.74 8.14 14.30
C ILE A 158 -2.53 7.99 15.22
N ILE A 159 -2.19 6.77 15.66
CA ILE A 159 -1.00 6.53 16.48
C ILE A 159 0.28 6.90 15.74
N ILE A 160 0.38 6.59 14.44
CA ILE A 160 1.50 7.03 13.60
C ILE A 160 1.57 8.55 13.61
N PHE A 161 0.47 9.23 13.31
CA PHE A 161 0.41 10.69 13.26
C PHE A 161 0.86 11.33 14.58
N LEU A 162 0.30 10.90 15.71
CA LEU A 162 0.64 11.43 17.03
C LEU A 162 2.11 11.17 17.38
N SER A 163 2.63 9.99 17.05
CA SER A 163 4.03 9.64 17.29
C SER A 163 4.98 10.46 16.41
N VAL A 164 4.67 10.63 15.13
CA VAL A 164 5.44 11.48 14.21
C VAL A 164 5.45 12.91 14.71
N LEU A 165 4.29 13.45 15.11
CA LEU A 165 4.17 14.81 15.65
C LEU A 165 5.03 14.99 16.90
N LEU A 166 4.93 14.07 17.86
CA LEU A 166 5.67 14.10 19.12
C LEU A 166 7.19 13.99 18.91
N LEU A 167 7.64 13.01 18.13
CA LEU A 167 9.05 12.76 17.89
C LEU A 167 9.70 13.89 17.08
N THR A 168 8.97 14.45 16.13
CA THR A 168 9.43 15.59 15.34
C THR A 168 9.51 16.86 16.19
N TYR A 169 8.56 17.06 17.13
CA TYR A 169 8.60 18.16 18.09
C TYR A 169 9.85 18.10 18.98
N PHE A 170 10.21 16.91 19.47
CA PHE A 170 11.44 16.69 20.24
C PHE A 170 12.72 16.57 19.41
N ARG A 171 12.64 16.76 18.08
CA ARG A 171 13.77 16.61 17.14
C ARG A 171 14.49 15.27 17.27
N ALA A 172 13.74 14.20 17.51
CA ALA A 172 14.28 12.85 17.58
C ALA A 172 14.92 12.44 16.24
N PRO A 173 15.89 11.51 16.21
CA PRO A 173 16.42 10.97 14.96
C PRO A 173 15.33 10.39 14.05
N VAL A 174 15.46 10.61 12.73
CA VAL A 174 14.45 10.23 11.73
C VAL A 174 14.10 8.73 11.74
N MET A 175 15.05 7.87 12.13
CA MET A 175 14.82 6.44 12.30
C MET A 175 13.72 6.10 13.32
N TRP A 176 13.60 6.87 14.40
CA TRP A 176 12.54 6.66 15.40
C TRP A 176 11.19 7.17 14.88
N VAL A 177 11.20 8.25 14.10
CA VAL A 177 10.02 8.73 13.40
C VAL A 177 9.52 7.66 12.43
N ASN A 178 10.42 7.01 11.69
CA ASN A 178 10.05 5.87 10.85
C ASN A 178 9.51 4.68 11.66
N PHE A 179 10.17 4.33 12.78
CA PHE A 179 9.74 3.22 13.64
C PHE A 179 8.30 3.37 14.17
N SER A 180 7.76 4.59 14.25
CA SER A 180 6.34 4.81 14.57
C SER A 180 5.38 4.07 13.64
N TYR A 181 5.75 3.81 12.38
CA TYR A 181 4.93 3.05 11.43
C TYR A 181 4.83 1.58 11.82
N VAL A 182 5.90 1.00 12.39
CA VAL A 182 5.88 -0.36 12.94
C VAL A 182 4.94 -0.41 14.14
N VAL A 183 5.02 0.57 15.04
CA VAL A 183 4.12 0.67 16.20
C VAL A 183 2.66 0.80 15.76
N GLY A 184 2.36 1.68 14.79
CA GLY A 184 1.02 1.82 14.23
C GLY A 184 0.47 0.55 13.57
N GLY A 185 1.34 -0.20 12.88
CA GLY A 185 1.00 -1.51 12.32
C GLY A 185 0.67 -2.55 13.40
N LEU A 186 1.43 -2.59 14.48
CA LEU A 186 1.17 -3.46 15.63
C LEU A 186 -0.14 -3.10 16.34
N VAL A 187 -0.41 -1.80 16.55
CA VAL A 187 -1.68 -1.33 17.14
C VAL A 187 -2.86 -1.73 16.26
N THR A 188 -2.74 -1.55 14.93
CA THR A 188 -3.75 -1.98 13.96
C THR A 188 -4.05 -3.47 14.13
N PHE A 189 -3.00 -4.30 14.19
CA PHE A 189 -3.16 -5.74 14.38
C PHE A 189 -3.86 -6.09 15.71
N VAL A 190 -3.45 -5.48 16.82
CA VAL A 190 -4.05 -5.73 18.14
C VAL A 190 -5.55 -5.40 18.14
N ILE A 191 -5.94 -4.26 17.56
CA ILE A 191 -7.34 -3.85 17.44
C ILE A 191 -8.12 -4.83 16.54
N ASN A 192 -7.53 -5.23 15.41
CA ASN A 192 -8.16 -6.20 14.53
C ASN A 192 -8.35 -7.56 15.21
N VAL A 193 -7.36 -8.06 15.96
CA VAL A 193 -7.47 -9.30 16.75
C VAL A 193 -8.58 -9.21 17.79
N PHE A 194 -8.76 -8.05 18.41
CA PHE A 194 -9.86 -7.83 19.34
C PHE A 194 -11.22 -7.93 18.63
N TYR A 195 -11.38 -7.33 17.45
CA TYR A 195 -12.62 -7.40 16.69
C TYR A 195 -12.91 -8.79 16.08
N ILE A 196 -11.91 -9.52 15.57
CA ILE A 196 -12.15 -10.89 15.07
C ILE A 196 -12.61 -11.82 16.20
N LYS A 197 -12.08 -11.64 17.42
CA LYS A 197 -12.52 -12.40 18.60
C LYS A 197 -13.98 -12.10 18.94
N ARG A 198 -14.40 -10.83 18.83
CA ARG A 198 -15.82 -10.44 18.99
C ARG A 198 -16.73 -11.00 17.90
N LEU A 199 -16.20 -11.30 16.71
CA LEU A 199 -16.92 -12.00 15.65
C LEU A 199 -16.98 -13.53 15.84
N GLY A 200 -16.49 -14.04 16.99
CA GLY A 200 -16.53 -15.47 17.30
C GLY A 200 -15.42 -16.30 16.65
N VAL A 201 -14.41 -15.65 16.06
CA VAL A 201 -13.29 -16.34 15.41
C VAL A 201 -12.08 -16.37 16.34
N ARG A 202 -11.56 -17.56 16.62
CA ARG A 202 -10.30 -17.73 17.35
C ARG A 202 -9.19 -18.13 16.39
N VAL A 203 -8.00 -17.58 16.61
CA VAL A 203 -6.80 -18.00 15.88
C VAL A 203 -6.35 -19.33 16.48
N LYS A 204 -6.62 -20.44 15.78
CA LYS A 204 -6.13 -21.76 16.16
C LYS A 204 -4.90 -22.09 15.33
N PHE A 205 -3.75 -22.17 16.00
CA PHE A 205 -2.52 -22.63 15.37
C PHE A 205 -2.59 -24.14 15.17
N ALA A 206 -2.91 -24.56 13.95
CA ALA A 206 -2.93 -25.97 13.56
C ALA A 206 -2.25 -26.09 12.20
N TYR A 207 -0.96 -26.40 12.19
CA TYR A 207 -0.20 -26.56 10.95
C TYR A 207 -0.74 -27.76 10.16
N ASP A 208 -1.30 -27.49 9.00
CA ASP A 208 -1.79 -28.47 8.05
C ASP A 208 -0.97 -28.35 6.76
N LYS A 209 -0.11 -29.35 6.54
CA LYS A 209 0.82 -29.38 5.40
C LYS A 209 0.08 -29.36 4.06
N ASP A 210 -1.06 -30.03 3.94
CA ASP A 210 -1.81 -30.11 2.69
C ASP A 210 -2.50 -28.78 2.39
N LEU A 211 -3.07 -28.14 3.43
CA LEU A 211 -3.66 -26.80 3.30
C LEU A 211 -2.61 -25.75 2.94
N VAL A 212 -1.43 -25.77 3.58
CA VAL A 212 -0.33 -24.84 3.26
C VAL A 212 0.15 -25.05 1.82
N ARG A 213 0.33 -26.30 1.39
CA ARG A 213 0.72 -26.62 0.01
C ARG A 213 -0.33 -26.13 -0.99
N PHE A 214 -1.61 -26.35 -0.70
CA PHE A 214 -2.71 -25.89 -1.52
C PHE A 214 -2.72 -24.36 -1.65
N LEU A 215 -2.64 -23.64 -0.51
CA LEU A 215 -2.60 -22.17 -0.49
C LEU A 215 -1.42 -21.63 -1.30
N PHE A 216 -0.23 -22.23 -1.19
CA PHE A 216 0.95 -21.79 -1.91
C PHE A 216 0.83 -21.99 -3.42
N ILE A 217 0.40 -23.17 -3.87
CA ILE A 217 0.28 -23.48 -5.31
C ILE A 217 -0.81 -22.64 -5.96
N GLN A 218 -1.97 -22.49 -5.32
CA GLN A 218 -3.09 -21.73 -5.88
C GLN A 218 -2.82 -20.23 -5.90
N SER A 219 -2.04 -19.72 -4.94
CA SER A 219 -1.70 -18.29 -4.89
C SER A 219 -0.51 -17.93 -5.78
N LEU A 220 0.27 -18.92 -6.27
CA LEU A 220 1.50 -18.69 -7.04
C LEU A 220 1.32 -17.74 -8.26
N PRO A 221 0.30 -17.89 -9.12
CA PRO A 221 0.14 -16.98 -10.27
C PRO A 221 -0.13 -15.53 -9.84
N LEU A 222 -0.96 -15.33 -8.81
CA LEU A 222 -1.27 -14.01 -8.27
C LEU A 222 -0.07 -13.41 -7.53
N GLY A 223 0.64 -14.23 -6.75
CA GLY A 223 1.86 -13.85 -6.06
C GLY A 223 2.95 -13.37 -7.02
N LEU A 224 3.18 -14.09 -8.11
CA LEU A 224 4.14 -13.68 -9.15
C LEU A 224 3.73 -12.35 -9.80
N MET A 225 2.46 -12.20 -10.18
CA MET A 225 1.94 -10.93 -10.73
C MET A 225 2.19 -9.76 -9.77
N PHE A 226 1.91 -9.93 -8.48
CA PHE A 226 2.12 -8.89 -7.49
C PHE A 226 3.60 -8.56 -7.24
N ILE A 227 4.49 -9.57 -7.28
CA ILE A 227 5.94 -9.34 -7.19
C ILE A 227 6.41 -8.47 -8.35
N PHE A 228 6.05 -8.81 -9.59
CA PHE A 228 6.44 -8.00 -10.76
C PHE A 228 5.88 -6.58 -10.69
N SER A 229 4.63 -6.43 -10.26
CA SER A 229 4.01 -5.12 -10.06
C SER A 229 4.78 -4.28 -9.02
N GLN A 230 5.12 -4.85 -7.87
CA GLN A 230 5.81 -4.10 -6.82
C GLN A 230 7.25 -3.75 -7.17
N VAL A 231 7.97 -4.66 -7.82
CA VAL A 231 9.31 -4.36 -8.34
C VAL A 231 9.22 -3.16 -9.29
N ASN A 232 8.26 -3.14 -10.22
CA ASN A 232 8.07 -1.99 -11.12
C ASN A 232 7.78 -0.66 -10.38
N PHE A 233 7.06 -0.69 -9.26
CA PHE A 233 6.72 0.51 -8.50
C PHE A 233 7.85 1.01 -7.59
N LYS A 234 8.69 0.12 -7.05
CA LYS A 234 9.64 0.47 -5.96
C LYS A 234 11.11 0.38 -6.34
N VAL A 235 11.47 -0.39 -7.38
CA VAL A 235 12.88 -0.62 -7.74
C VAL A 235 13.60 0.69 -8.12
N ASP A 236 12.90 1.62 -8.76
CA ASP A 236 13.46 2.91 -9.20
C ASP A 236 14.12 3.68 -8.05
N SER A 237 13.50 3.69 -6.86
CA SER A 237 14.02 4.40 -5.70
C SER A 237 15.28 3.75 -5.13
N ILE A 238 15.45 2.43 -5.28
CA ILE A 238 16.65 1.71 -4.86
C ILE A 238 17.78 1.92 -5.87
N PHE A 239 17.47 2.01 -7.17
CA PHE A 239 18.47 2.37 -8.16
C PHE A 239 19.00 3.80 -7.91
N ILE A 240 18.12 4.75 -7.64
CA ILE A 240 18.52 6.15 -7.37
C ILE A 240 19.37 6.27 -6.09
N SER A 241 19.18 5.40 -5.10
CA SER A 241 19.98 5.45 -3.87
C SER A 241 21.41 4.92 -4.01
N ILE A 242 21.69 4.16 -5.07
CA ILE A 242 23.01 3.56 -5.32
C ILE A 242 23.72 4.28 -6.46
N LEU A 243 22.98 4.71 -7.48
CA LEU A 243 23.54 5.36 -8.66
C LEU A 243 23.87 6.81 -8.37
N ASN A 244 25.15 7.16 -8.51
CA ASN A 244 25.59 8.54 -8.43
C ASN A 244 25.02 9.31 -9.62
N LEU A 245 24.14 10.26 -9.34
CA LEU A 245 23.58 11.14 -10.37
C LEU A 245 24.63 12.13 -10.88
N PRO A 246 24.46 12.67 -12.11
CA PRO A 246 25.39 13.65 -12.65
C PRO A 246 25.55 14.85 -11.73
N ALA A 247 26.79 15.31 -11.54
CA ALA A 247 27.14 16.42 -10.62
C ALA A 247 26.36 17.71 -10.88
N ARG A 248 25.80 17.90 -12.09
CA ARG A 248 24.93 19.02 -12.47
C ARG A 248 23.71 19.20 -11.56
N TYR A 249 23.25 18.14 -10.90
CA TYR A 249 22.11 18.20 -9.99
C TYR A 249 22.48 18.67 -8.58
N GLY A 250 23.76 18.54 -8.20
CA GLY A 250 24.25 18.96 -6.88
C GLY A 250 23.61 18.23 -5.71
N LEU A 251 23.11 17.01 -5.92
CA LEU A 251 22.46 16.18 -4.90
C LEU A 251 23.36 15.00 -4.52
N ASN A 252 23.35 14.64 -3.24
CA ASN A 252 23.83 13.34 -2.81
C ASN A 252 22.77 12.24 -3.09
N ASN A 253 23.14 10.96 -2.91
CA ASN A 253 22.25 9.85 -3.27
C ASN A 253 20.96 9.82 -2.42
N THR A 254 21.03 10.16 -1.13
CA THR A 254 19.86 10.19 -0.24
C THR A 254 18.94 11.38 -0.55
N GLU A 255 19.48 12.57 -0.76
CA GLU A 255 18.74 13.74 -1.24
C GLU A 255 18.03 13.45 -2.56
N SER A 256 18.71 12.75 -3.48
CA SER A 256 18.12 12.34 -4.76
C SER A 256 16.89 11.46 -4.58
N VAL A 257 16.95 10.51 -3.63
CA VAL A 257 15.79 9.70 -3.24
C VAL A 257 14.70 10.55 -2.59
N GLY A 258 15.05 11.57 -1.81
CA GLY A 258 14.08 12.50 -1.23
C GLY A 258 13.35 13.32 -2.31
N VAL A 259 14.10 13.86 -3.26
CA VAL A 259 13.59 14.66 -4.39
C VAL A 259 12.70 13.81 -5.32
N TYR A 260 13.04 12.54 -5.51
CA TYR A 260 12.23 11.57 -6.28
C TYR A 260 11.00 11.08 -5.50
N GLY A 261 11.18 10.82 -4.20
CA GLY A 261 10.19 10.22 -3.31
C GLY A 261 8.98 11.09 -3.02
N LEU A 262 9.18 12.40 -2.85
CA LEU A 262 8.11 13.32 -2.51
C LEU A 262 7.03 13.37 -3.61
N PRO A 263 7.38 13.60 -4.90
CA PRO A 263 6.46 13.45 -6.03
C PRO A 263 5.78 12.09 -6.09
N TYR A 264 6.53 11.02 -5.83
CA TYR A 264 6.00 9.66 -5.88
C TYR A 264 4.88 9.47 -4.84
N LYS A 265 4.98 10.11 -3.67
CA LYS A 265 3.91 10.06 -2.66
C LYS A 265 2.63 10.75 -3.11
N VAL A 266 2.75 11.89 -3.81
CA VAL A 266 1.60 12.58 -4.42
C VAL A 266 0.97 11.70 -5.49
N PHE A 267 1.80 11.09 -6.32
CA PHE A 267 1.38 10.16 -7.34
C PHE A 267 0.60 8.97 -6.76
N GLU A 268 1.09 8.32 -5.69
CA GLU A 268 0.37 7.23 -5.00
C GLU A 268 -1.04 7.64 -4.55
N VAL A 269 -1.20 8.87 -4.04
CA VAL A 269 -2.51 9.38 -3.62
C VAL A 269 -3.41 9.68 -4.81
N SER A 270 -2.86 10.10 -5.95
CA SER A 270 -3.65 10.31 -7.17
C SER A 270 -4.26 9.03 -7.73
N LEU A 271 -3.63 7.87 -7.52
CA LEU A 271 -4.11 6.55 -7.99
C LEU A 271 -5.39 6.08 -7.28
N VAL A 272 -5.80 6.78 -6.23
CA VAL A 272 -7.03 6.50 -5.48
C VAL A 272 -8.27 6.69 -6.36
N VAL A 273 -8.30 7.76 -7.15
CA VAL A 273 -9.42 8.12 -8.02
C VAL A 273 -9.71 7.03 -9.05
N PRO A 274 -8.74 6.58 -9.89
CA PRO A 274 -8.99 5.52 -10.86
C PRO A 274 -9.29 4.18 -10.18
N THR A 275 -8.69 3.90 -9.02
CA THR A 275 -9.00 2.67 -8.26
C THR A 275 -10.47 2.67 -7.83
N PHE A 276 -11.00 3.77 -7.29
CA PHE A 276 -12.42 3.85 -6.93
C PHE A 276 -13.35 3.81 -8.13
N PHE A 277 -12.98 4.44 -9.24
CA PHE A 277 -13.71 4.33 -10.48
C PHE A 277 -13.81 2.88 -10.94
N MET A 278 -12.70 2.14 -10.93
CA MET A 278 -12.66 0.73 -11.29
C MET A 278 -13.46 -0.15 -10.32
N ASN A 279 -13.41 0.10 -9.02
CA ASN A 279 -14.23 -0.61 -8.04
C ASN A 279 -15.74 -0.45 -8.32
N ALA A 280 -16.17 0.71 -8.84
CA ALA A 280 -17.55 0.95 -9.23
C ALA A 280 -17.88 0.35 -10.61
N ALA A 281 -16.95 0.39 -11.55
CA ALA A 281 -17.13 -0.11 -12.92
C ALA A 281 -17.05 -1.65 -13.01
N TYR A 282 -16.27 -2.30 -12.15
CA TYR A 282 -15.99 -3.72 -12.22
C TYR A 282 -17.25 -4.60 -12.13
N PRO A 283 -18.20 -4.40 -11.19
CA PRO A 283 -19.44 -5.17 -11.16
C PRO A 283 -20.28 -5.02 -12.45
N VAL A 284 -20.23 -3.85 -13.09
CA VAL A 284 -20.92 -3.60 -14.37
C VAL A 284 -20.26 -4.39 -15.50
N LEU A 285 -18.92 -4.42 -15.54
CA LEU A 285 -18.17 -5.24 -16.50
C LEU A 285 -18.49 -6.73 -16.34
N VAL A 286 -18.49 -7.23 -15.09
CA VAL A 286 -18.83 -8.64 -14.80
C VAL A 286 -20.25 -8.98 -15.21
N ARG A 287 -21.21 -8.07 -14.96
CA ARG A 287 -22.60 -8.27 -15.39
C ARG A 287 -22.69 -8.34 -16.92
N HIS A 288 -22.09 -7.40 -17.64
CA HIS A 288 -22.16 -7.37 -19.10
C HIS A 288 -21.39 -8.53 -19.75
N MET A 289 -20.36 -9.07 -19.09
CA MET A 289 -19.67 -10.29 -19.51
C MET A 289 -20.61 -11.50 -19.58
N ASN A 290 -21.58 -11.59 -18.66
CA ASN A 290 -22.60 -12.65 -18.65
C ASN A 290 -23.75 -12.40 -19.64
N GLU A 291 -23.98 -11.14 -20.06
CA GLU A 291 -25.07 -10.78 -20.98
C GLU A 291 -24.69 -11.00 -22.46
N SER A 292 -23.57 -10.43 -22.93
CA SER A 292 -23.07 -10.65 -24.30
C SER A 292 -21.66 -10.10 -24.49
N ARG A 293 -20.91 -10.66 -25.46
CA ARG A 293 -19.57 -10.19 -25.80
C ARG A 293 -19.56 -8.76 -26.34
N GLU A 294 -20.57 -8.38 -27.13
CA GLU A 294 -20.74 -7.01 -27.64
C GLU A 294 -20.93 -5.99 -26.51
N ARG A 295 -21.83 -6.24 -25.55
CA ARG A 295 -22.05 -5.33 -24.41
C ARG A 295 -20.81 -5.19 -23.53
N LEU A 296 -20.07 -6.28 -23.32
CA LEU A 296 -18.80 -6.24 -22.61
C LEU A 296 -17.81 -5.32 -23.32
N LYS A 297 -17.61 -5.52 -24.64
CA LYS A 297 -16.70 -4.68 -25.44
C LYS A 297 -17.08 -3.20 -25.35
N GLU A 298 -18.35 -2.86 -25.58
CA GLU A 298 -18.81 -1.47 -25.51
C GLU A 298 -18.54 -0.83 -24.14
N THR A 299 -18.82 -1.56 -23.06
CA THR A 299 -18.63 -1.07 -21.70
C THR A 299 -17.14 -0.94 -21.39
N PHE A 300 -16.34 -1.92 -21.79
CA PHE A 300 -14.90 -1.91 -21.63
C PHE A 300 -14.26 -0.71 -22.35
N PHE A 301 -14.63 -0.46 -23.61
CA PHE A 301 -14.15 0.72 -24.34
C PHE A 301 -14.58 2.02 -23.66
N LYS A 302 -15.82 2.14 -23.18
CA LYS A 302 -16.27 3.33 -22.42
C LYS A 302 -15.45 3.55 -21.15
N VAL A 303 -15.18 2.49 -20.39
CA VAL A 303 -14.36 2.55 -19.16
C VAL A 303 -12.92 2.96 -19.49
N ILE A 304 -12.32 2.37 -20.51
CA ILE A 304 -10.97 2.74 -20.99
C ILE A 304 -10.94 4.19 -21.42
N THR A 305 -11.85 4.62 -22.29
CA THR A 305 -11.89 6.00 -22.79
C THR A 305 -12.09 6.98 -21.65
N ALA A 306 -12.96 6.69 -20.69
CA ALA A 306 -13.16 7.53 -19.51
C ALA A 306 -11.87 7.66 -18.67
N LEU A 307 -11.17 6.55 -18.43
CA LEU A 307 -9.91 6.53 -17.66
C LEU A 307 -8.78 7.23 -18.40
N SER A 308 -8.63 7.01 -19.71
CA SER A 308 -7.60 7.64 -20.52
C SER A 308 -7.83 9.15 -20.66
N VAL A 309 -9.06 9.58 -20.96
CA VAL A 309 -9.37 11.02 -21.06
C VAL A 309 -9.25 11.68 -19.69
N GLY A 310 -9.76 11.04 -18.64
CA GLY A 310 -9.64 11.53 -17.27
C GLY A 310 -8.19 11.64 -16.81
N GLY A 311 -7.37 10.64 -17.12
CA GLY A 311 -5.93 10.63 -16.83
C GLY A 311 -5.18 11.74 -17.54
N ILE A 312 -5.40 11.92 -18.85
CA ILE A 312 -4.75 12.99 -19.64
C ILE A 312 -5.12 14.36 -19.07
N ILE A 313 -6.40 14.61 -18.81
CA ILE A 313 -6.86 15.89 -18.23
C ILE A 313 -6.22 16.10 -16.86
N PHE A 314 -6.24 15.08 -16.00
CA PHE A 314 -5.62 15.13 -14.69
C PHE A 314 -4.10 15.38 -14.76
N GLY A 315 -3.42 14.79 -15.74
CA GLY A 315 -1.99 14.96 -15.96
C GLY A 315 -1.62 16.35 -16.46
N LEU A 316 -2.37 16.90 -17.41
CA LEU A 316 -2.16 18.27 -17.89
C LEU A 316 -2.38 19.29 -16.77
N ILE A 317 -3.47 19.15 -16.00
CA ILE A 317 -3.72 19.98 -14.82
C ILE A 317 -2.60 19.77 -13.78
N GLY A 318 -2.18 18.52 -13.59
CA GLY A 318 -1.13 18.13 -12.66
C GLY A 318 0.21 18.81 -12.95
N ILE A 319 0.63 18.94 -14.21
CA ILE A 319 1.85 19.65 -14.59
C ILE A 319 1.78 21.13 -14.15
N VAL A 320 0.64 21.78 -14.37
CA VAL A 320 0.44 23.20 -14.04
C VAL A 320 0.43 23.41 -12.52
N ILE A 321 -0.17 22.48 -11.77
CA ILE A 321 -0.30 22.55 -10.31
C ILE A 321 0.93 22.00 -9.58
N ALA A 322 1.80 21.22 -10.24
CA ALA A 322 2.98 20.59 -9.64
C ALA A 322 3.88 21.56 -8.84
N PRO A 323 4.20 22.78 -9.32
CA PRO A 323 4.98 23.75 -8.53
C PRO A 323 4.30 24.11 -7.20
N LEU A 324 2.98 24.31 -7.21
CA LEU A 324 2.20 24.65 -6.02
C LEU A 324 2.19 23.50 -5.01
N ILE A 325 1.96 22.27 -5.48
CA ILE A 325 1.96 21.08 -4.62
C ILE A 325 3.32 20.88 -3.97
N ILE A 326 4.40 20.92 -4.74
CA ILE A 326 5.75 20.70 -4.20
C ILE A 326 6.14 21.81 -3.21
N ARG A 327 5.80 23.06 -3.51
CA ARG A 327 6.05 24.18 -2.59
C ARG A 327 5.24 24.04 -1.29
N LEU A 328 4.00 23.57 -1.36
CA LEU A 328 3.18 23.29 -0.19
C LEU A 328 3.76 22.16 0.66
N LEU A 329 4.18 21.07 0.03
CA LEU A 329 4.65 19.88 0.74
C LEU A 329 6.08 20.03 1.27
N GLY A 330 7.02 20.38 0.39
CA GLY A 330 8.46 20.41 0.70
C GLY A 330 9.13 21.78 0.72
N GLY A 331 8.48 22.81 0.17
CA GLY A 331 9.05 24.16 0.10
C GLY A 331 10.15 24.30 -0.97
N GLU A 332 10.85 25.45 -0.93
CA GLU A 332 11.89 25.81 -1.92
C GLU A 332 13.02 24.77 -2.09
N PRO A 333 13.50 24.07 -1.04
CA PRO A 333 14.53 23.05 -1.21
C PRO A 333 14.15 21.95 -2.20
N PHE A 334 12.85 21.64 -2.33
CA PHE A 334 12.32 20.59 -3.20
C PHE A 334 11.95 21.08 -4.62
N SER A 335 12.38 22.27 -5.05
CA SER A 335 12.08 22.79 -6.40
C SER A 335 12.44 21.80 -7.53
N GLN A 336 13.51 21.02 -7.38
CA GLN A 336 13.91 19.97 -8.32
C GLN A 336 12.91 18.80 -8.43
N SER A 337 11.99 18.65 -7.47
CA SER A 337 10.90 17.65 -7.49
C SER A 337 9.74 18.04 -8.43
N VAL A 338 9.63 19.31 -8.82
CA VAL A 338 8.56 19.81 -9.69
C VAL A 338 8.50 19.09 -11.05
N PRO A 339 9.59 19.00 -11.84
CA PRO A 339 9.56 18.29 -13.12
C PRO A 339 9.28 16.79 -12.95
N VAL A 340 9.76 16.18 -11.85
CA VAL A 340 9.51 14.77 -11.55
C VAL A 340 8.02 14.53 -11.27
N LEU A 341 7.36 15.41 -10.52
CA LEU A 341 5.92 15.34 -10.29
C LEU A 341 5.12 15.52 -11.59
N GLY A 342 5.51 16.49 -12.42
CA GLY A 342 4.89 16.69 -13.73
C GLY A 342 4.97 15.42 -14.59
N TYR A 343 6.12 14.76 -14.63
CA TYR A 343 6.28 13.49 -15.33
C TYR A 343 5.39 12.38 -14.78
N TYR A 344 5.32 12.21 -13.45
CA TYR A 344 4.46 11.19 -12.85
C TYR A 344 2.98 11.41 -13.12
N LEU A 345 2.51 12.66 -12.97
CA LEU A 345 1.12 12.99 -13.16
C LEU A 345 0.70 12.94 -14.62
N ALA A 346 1.62 13.18 -15.57
CA ALA A 346 1.29 13.17 -17.00
C ALA A 346 1.47 11.81 -17.67
N PHE A 347 2.55 11.08 -17.37
CA PHE A 347 2.91 9.88 -18.13
C PHE A 347 2.74 8.59 -17.34
N ARG A 348 3.06 8.62 -16.05
CA ARG A 348 2.95 7.42 -15.20
C ARG A 348 1.52 7.19 -14.74
N SER A 349 0.73 8.25 -14.58
CA SER A 349 -0.70 8.18 -14.22
C SER A 349 -1.48 7.50 -15.33
N ASP A 350 -1.42 7.95 -16.58
CA ASP A 350 -2.18 7.35 -17.69
C ASP A 350 -1.92 5.85 -17.84
N ASN A 351 -0.65 5.44 -17.81
CA ASN A 351 -0.30 4.01 -17.83
C ASN A 351 -0.82 3.26 -16.60
N SER A 352 -0.83 3.88 -15.42
CA SER A 352 -1.34 3.25 -14.19
C SER A 352 -2.86 3.24 -14.12
N TYR A 353 -3.53 4.24 -14.68
CA TYR A 353 -4.99 4.35 -14.77
C TYR A 353 -5.51 3.28 -15.74
N ILE A 354 -4.79 3.04 -16.84
CA ILE A 354 -5.06 1.91 -17.73
C ILE A 354 -4.72 0.59 -17.02
N ALA A 355 -3.61 0.49 -16.29
CA ALA A 355 -3.27 -0.73 -15.54
C ALA A 355 -4.31 -1.07 -14.44
N CYS A 356 -4.98 -0.06 -13.86
CA CYS A 356 -6.08 -0.26 -12.91
C CYS A 356 -7.26 -1.04 -13.50
N LEU A 357 -7.40 -1.15 -14.83
CA LEU A 357 -8.39 -2.06 -15.47
C LEU A 357 -8.21 -3.52 -15.03
N PHE A 358 -7.00 -3.89 -14.64
CA PHE A 358 -6.63 -5.23 -14.21
C PHE A 358 -6.46 -5.35 -12.70
N CYS A 359 -6.80 -4.31 -11.93
CA CYS A 359 -6.87 -4.44 -10.48
C CYS A 359 -8.07 -5.34 -10.11
N PRO A 360 -7.83 -6.43 -9.36
CA PRO A 360 -8.88 -7.36 -8.95
C PRO A 360 -9.86 -6.76 -7.95
#